data_AF-A0A918CMB8-F1
#
_entry.id   AF-A0A918CMB8-F1
#
_cell.length_a   1.000
_cell.length_b   1.000
_cell.length_c   1.000
_cell.angle_alpha   90.00
_cell.angle_beta   90.00
_cell.angle_gamma   90.00
#
_symmetry.space_group_name_H-M   'P 1'
#
loop_
_entity.id
_entity.type
_entity.pdbx_description
1 polymer ?
#
loop_
_entity_poly.entity_id
_entity_poly.type
_entity_poly.pdbx_seq_one_letter_code
_entity_poly.pdbx_strand_id
1 'polypeptide(L)'
;MIVDDCPQCGNPLDGFNTCYVCDTYGTPADRRAEKTQEVLDLIAAERARQDKKWGQQNHGPLYWLAILGEEFGEVSKEVVEWEAHRQRVYARAIEAGMTDSLPELEAEALSSVHLVNLRNELIQTAAVAVGILESLERNQGVTL
;
A
#
# COMPACT_ATOMS: atom_id res chain seq x y z
N MET A 1 5.39 33.92 -4.29
CA MET A 1 5.31 32.64 -3.57
C MET A 1 6.58 32.59 -2.73
N ILE A 2 6.45 32.65 -1.41
CA ILE A 2 7.62 32.63 -0.52
C ILE A 2 8.19 31.21 -0.63
N VAL A 3 9.38 31.08 -1.19
CA VAL A 3 10.17 29.85 -1.05
C VAL A 3 10.74 29.92 0.35
N ASP A 4 10.31 29.01 1.22
CA ASP A 4 10.91 28.89 2.55
C ASP A 4 12.38 28.46 2.36
N ASP A 5 13.28 29.06 3.13
CA ASP A 5 14.68 28.65 3.15
C ASP A 5 14.85 27.42 4.03
N CYS A 6 15.69 26.47 3.59
CA CYS A 6 16.04 25.28 4.35
C CYS A 6 16.59 25.67 5.74
N PRO A 7 16.02 25.18 6.85
CA PRO A 7 16.46 25.55 8.20
C PRO A 7 17.87 25.05 8.54
N GLN A 8 18.41 24.11 7.75
CA GLN A 8 19.70 23.49 8.00
C GLN A 8 20.86 24.16 7.25
N CYS A 9 20.63 24.72 6.06
CA CYS A 9 21.70 25.33 5.26
C CYS A 9 21.33 26.69 4.64
N GLY A 10 20.11 27.17 4.85
CA GLY A 10 19.63 28.46 4.34
C GLY A 10 19.45 28.54 2.82
N ASN A 11 19.47 27.40 2.11
CA ASN A 11 19.22 27.39 0.67
C ASN A 11 17.72 27.32 0.39
N PRO A 12 17.23 27.89 -0.73
CA PRO A 12 15.82 27.84 -1.08
C PRO A 12 15.32 26.40 -1.20
N LEU A 13 14.15 26.12 -0.63
CA LEU A 13 13.45 24.87 -0.86
C LEU A 13 12.71 24.89 -2.20
N ASP A 14 12.51 23.71 -2.80
CA ASP A 14 11.60 23.57 -3.95
C ASP A 14 10.12 23.67 -3.54
N GLY A 15 9.22 23.57 -4.52
CA GLY A 15 7.77 23.55 -4.27
C GLY A 15 7.25 22.36 -3.46
N PHE A 16 8.15 21.46 -3.03
CA PHE A 16 7.86 20.27 -2.21
C PHE A 16 8.64 20.28 -0.88
N ASN A 17 9.19 21.43 -0.47
CA ASN A 17 10.03 21.59 0.73
C ASN A 17 11.30 20.71 0.75
N THR A 18 11.87 20.41 -0.41
CA THR A 18 13.11 19.66 -0.59
C THR A 18 14.32 20.58 -0.66
N CYS A 19 15.38 20.29 0.11
CA CYS A 19 16.69 20.89 -0.09
C CYS A 19 17.60 19.96 -0.91
N TYR A 20 18.12 20.44 -2.04
CA TYR A 20 19.04 19.68 -2.91
C TYR A 20 20.52 19.91 -2.60
N VAL A 21 20.83 20.77 -1.62
CA VAL A 21 22.22 21.15 -1.29
C VAL A 21 22.70 20.47 -0.01
N CYS A 22 21.83 20.34 0.99
CA CYS A 22 22.09 19.48 2.13
C CYS A 22 21.18 18.25 2.02
N ASP A 23 21.76 17.07 1.86
CA ASP A 23 21.06 15.76 1.78
C ASP A 23 20.33 15.38 3.09
N THR A 24 20.00 16.35 3.93
CA THR A 24 19.59 16.18 5.34
C THR A 24 18.25 16.82 5.65
N TYR A 25 17.66 17.60 4.73
CA TYR A 25 16.36 18.25 4.95
C TYR A 25 15.43 18.04 3.77
N GLY A 26 14.36 17.29 4.01
CA GLY A 26 13.24 17.12 3.08
C GLY A 26 13.62 16.38 1.80
N THR A 27 14.59 15.45 1.81
CA THR A 27 14.94 14.74 0.58
C THR A 27 13.78 13.82 0.13
N PRO A 28 13.66 13.48 -1.17
CA PRO A 28 12.69 12.49 -1.62
C PRO A 28 12.89 11.11 -0.95
N ALA A 29 14.11 10.81 -0.51
CA ALA A 29 14.42 9.59 0.23
C ALA A 29 13.81 9.61 1.64
N ASP A 30 13.90 10.74 2.35
CA ASP A 30 13.31 10.91 3.68
C ASP A 30 11.79 10.76 3.63
N ARG A 31 11.12 11.41 2.65
CA ARG A 31 9.67 11.27 2.46
C ARG A 31 9.25 9.84 2.13
N ARG A 32 10.03 9.11 1.32
CA ARG A 32 9.77 7.69 1.04
C ARG A 32 9.96 6.83 2.28
N ALA A 33 10.96 7.12 3.10
CA ALA A 33 11.20 6.41 4.36
C ALA A 33 10.04 6.64 5.35
N GLU A 34 9.59 7.89 5.52
CA GLU A 34 8.40 8.22 6.32
C GLU A 34 7.16 7.46 5.85
N LYS A 35 6.87 7.47 4.53
CA LYS A 35 5.76 6.70 3.97
C LYS A 35 5.92 5.19 4.13
N THR A 36 7.14 4.68 4.04
CA THR A 36 7.41 3.27 4.29
C THR A 36 7.08 2.94 5.74
N GLN A 37 7.48 3.79 6.69
CA GLN A 37 7.18 3.57 8.10
C GLN A 37 5.68 3.60 8.38
N GLU A 38 4.92 4.56 7.83
CA GLU A 38 3.46 4.57 7.94
C GLU A 38 2.82 3.26 7.46
N VAL A 39 3.33 2.68 6.35
CA VAL A 39 2.86 1.40 5.82
C VAL A 39 3.22 0.24 6.74
N LEU A 40 4.43 0.22 7.29
CA LEU A 40 4.85 -0.81 8.25
C LEU A 40 4.00 -0.78 9.53
N ASP A 41 3.64 0.40 10.01
CA ASP A 41 2.77 0.55 11.18
C ASP A 41 1.35 -0.02 10.93
N LEU A 42 0.83 0.16 9.71
CA LEU A 42 -0.46 -0.42 9.30
C LEU A 42 -0.40 -1.95 9.22
N ILE A 43 0.71 -2.50 8.70
CA ILE A 43 0.93 -3.95 8.65
C ILE A 43 1.02 -4.51 10.07
N ALA A 44 1.73 -3.84 10.97
CA ALA A 44 1.83 -4.24 12.38
C ALA A 44 0.46 -4.21 13.08
N ALA A 45 -0.36 -3.18 12.81
CA ALA A 45 -1.72 -3.09 13.35
C ALA A 45 -2.63 -4.22 12.84
N GLU A 46 -2.57 -4.52 11.54
CA GLU A 46 -3.30 -5.65 10.97
C GLU A 46 -2.82 -6.98 11.57
N ARG A 47 -1.52 -7.14 11.81
CA ARG A 47 -1.02 -8.33 12.50
C ARG A 47 -1.51 -8.50 13.92
N ALA A 48 -1.52 -7.43 14.70
CA ALA A 48 -2.11 -7.46 16.03
C ALA A 48 -3.61 -7.84 15.99
N ARG A 49 -4.34 -7.41 14.94
CA ARG A 49 -5.75 -7.81 14.74
C ARG A 49 -5.87 -9.31 14.43
N GLN A 50 -5.01 -9.86 13.56
CA GLN A 50 -4.99 -11.29 13.23
C GLN A 50 -4.65 -12.14 14.46
N ASP A 51 -3.63 -11.76 15.22
CA ASP A 51 -3.25 -12.44 16.46
C ASP A 51 -4.38 -12.39 17.50
N LYS A 52 -5.10 -11.27 17.60
CA LYS A 52 -6.29 -11.19 18.46
C LYS A 52 -7.41 -12.12 18.00
N LYS A 53 -7.59 -12.28 16.69
CA LYS A 53 -8.68 -13.07 16.10
C LYS A 53 -8.40 -14.58 16.17
N TRP A 54 -7.16 -14.98 15.91
CA TRP A 54 -6.80 -16.38 15.69
C TRP A 54 -5.79 -16.91 16.70
N GLY A 55 -5.17 -16.04 17.51
CA GLY A 55 -4.03 -16.39 18.36
C GLY A 55 -2.77 -16.68 17.56
N GLN A 56 -1.70 -17.03 18.26
CA GLN A 56 -0.44 -17.41 17.64
C GLN A 56 -0.62 -18.64 16.74
N GLN A 57 -0.26 -18.50 15.47
CA GLN A 57 -0.23 -19.60 14.50
C GLN A 57 1.21 -20.05 14.23
N ASN A 58 1.43 -21.36 14.11
CA ASN A 58 2.73 -21.96 13.79
C ASN A 58 2.56 -23.10 12.78
N HIS A 59 2.00 -22.79 11.62
CA HIS A 59 1.71 -23.80 10.61
C HIS A 59 2.96 -24.28 9.86
N GLY A 60 2.84 -25.43 9.20
CA GLY A 60 3.87 -25.91 8.28
C GLY A 60 3.89 -25.08 6.97
N PRO A 61 5.01 -25.11 6.21
CA PRO A 61 5.18 -24.26 5.02
C PRO A 61 4.08 -24.39 3.97
N LEU A 62 3.55 -25.60 3.75
CA LEU A 62 2.47 -25.82 2.78
C LEU A 62 1.19 -25.07 3.15
N TYR A 63 0.83 -25.09 4.43
CA TYR A 63 -0.38 -24.42 4.92
C TYR A 63 -0.20 -22.90 4.91
N TRP A 64 1.00 -22.43 5.29
CA TRP A 64 1.34 -21.02 5.18
C TRP A 64 1.30 -20.50 3.74
N LEU A 65 1.81 -21.28 2.78
CA LEU A 65 1.75 -20.94 1.36
C LEU A 65 0.30 -20.86 0.85
N ALA A 66 -0.57 -21.76 1.32
CA ALA A 66 -1.99 -21.72 0.97
C ALA A 66 -2.67 -20.44 1.50
N ILE A 67 -2.42 -20.06 2.76
CA ILE A 67 -2.97 -18.80 3.33
C ILE A 67 -2.45 -17.58 2.56
N LEU A 68 -1.14 -17.52 2.29
CA LEU A 68 -0.56 -16.41 1.53
C LEU A 68 -1.16 -16.32 0.11
N GLY A 69 -1.39 -17.48 -0.51
CA GLY A 69 -2.03 -17.56 -1.83
C GLY A 69 -3.45 -17.03 -1.85
N GLU A 70 -4.24 -17.28 -0.79
CA GLU A 70 -5.60 -16.73 -0.64
C GLU A 70 -5.58 -15.20 -0.59
N GLU A 71 -4.76 -14.61 0.29
CA GLU A 71 -4.66 -13.15 0.43
C GLU A 71 -4.18 -12.47 -0.87
N PHE A 72 -3.20 -13.08 -1.55
CA PHE A 72 -2.76 -12.61 -2.86
C PHE A 72 -3.85 -12.74 -3.94
N GLY A 73 -4.73 -13.74 -3.81
CA GLY A 73 -5.90 -13.92 -4.65
C GLY A 73 -6.89 -12.75 -4.52
N GLU A 74 -7.17 -12.29 -3.30
CA GLU A 74 -8.03 -11.12 -3.06
C GLU A 74 -7.40 -9.82 -3.59
N VAL A 75 -6.08 -9.64 -3.46
CA VAL A 75 -5.35 -8.54 -4.14
C VAL A 75 -5.58 -8.60 -5.66
N SER A 76 -5.40 -9.78 -6.25
CA SER A 76 -5.56 -9.98 -7.70
C SER A 76 -6.99 -9.66 -8.15
N LYS A 77 -7.98 -10.07 -7.37
CA LYS A 77 -9.40 -9.81 -7.62
C LYS A 77 -9.71 -8.32 -7.59
N GLU A 78 -9.27 -7.57 -6.58
CA GLU A 78 -9.56 -6.13 -6.48
C GLU A 78 -8.93 -5.34 -7.64
N VAL A 79 -7.76 -5.74 -8.15
CA VAL A 79 -7.17 -5.16 -9.37
C VAL A 79 -8.06 -5.39 -10.60
N VAL A 80 -8.53 -6.63 -10.79
CA VAL A 80 -9.41 -6.99 -11.92
C VAL A 80 -10.74 -6.26 -11.82
N GLU A 81 -11.34 -6.18 -10.63
CA GLU A 81 -12.60 -5.49 -10.41
C GLU A 81 -12.47 -3.97 -10.61
N TRP A 82 -11.35 -3.37 -10.16
CA TRP A 82 -11.03 -1.98 -10.44
C TRP A 82 -10.94 -1.70 -11.94
N GLU A 83 -10.19 -2.51 -12.69
CA GLU A 83 -10.04 -2.34 -14.13
C GLU A 83 -11.38 -2.49 -14.87
N ALA A 84 -12.19 -3.48 -14.47
CA ALA A 84 -13.52 -3.65 -15.01
C ALA A 84 -14.46 -2.48 -14.68
N HIS A 85 -14.37 -1.92 -13.47
CA HIS A 85 -15.12 -0.73 -13.09
C HIS A 85 -14.71 0.48 -13.94
N ARG A 86 -13.41 0.71 -14.05
CA ARG A 86 -12.82 1.79 -14.86
C ARG A 86 -13.32 1.72 -16.30
N GLN A 87 -13.23 0.55 -16.94
CA GLN A 87 -13.71 0.37 -18.33
C GLN A 87 -15.21 0.67 -18.49
N ARG A 88 -16.06 0.32 -17.51
CA ARG A 88 -17.50 0.64 -17.55
C ARG A 88 -17.76 2.15 -17.45
N VAL A 89 -17.01 2.87 -16.62
CA VAL A 89 -17.11 4.34 -16.49
C VAL A 89 -16.80 4.98 -17.84
N TYR A 90 -15.69 4.61 -18.48
CA TYR A 90 -15.33 5.13 -19.80
C TYR A 90 -16.34 4.76 -20.89
N ALA A 91 -16.80 3.50 -20.93
CA ALA A 91 -17.77 3.06 -21.93
C ALA A 91 -19.07 3.89 -21.88
N ARG A 92 -19.59 4.15 -20.67
CA ARG A 92 -20.80 4.97 -20.47
C ARG A 92 -20.62 6.41 -20.94
N ALA A 93 -19.45 7.00 -20.66
CA ALA A 93 -19.14 8.36 -21.10
C ALA A 93 -19.09 8.48 -22.63
N ILE A 94 -18.48 7.49 -23.30
CA ILE A 94 -18.44 7.42 -24.76
C ILE A 94 -19.86 7.29 -25.32
N GLU A 95 -20.68 6.40 -24.77
CA GLU A 95 -22.09 6.23 -25.16
C GLU A 95 -22.92 7.50 -24.95
N ALA A 96 -22.63 8.27 -23.90
CA ALA A 96 -23.28 9.54 -23.59
C ALA A 96 -22.75 10.74 -24.41
N GLY A 97 -21.73 10.54 -25.26
CA GLY A 97 -21.09 11.61 -26.03
C GLY A 97 -20.29 12.60 -25.17
N MET A 98 -19.86 12.19 -23.97
CA MET A 98 -19.15 13.02 -23.00
C MET A 98 -17.62 12.85 -23.12
N THR A 99 -17.05 13.17 -24.27
CA THR A 99 -15.60 12.94 -24.53
C THR A 99 -14.67 13.98 -23.89
N ASP A 100 -15.18 15.16 -23.56
CA ASP A 100 -14.37 16.24 -22.97
C ASP A 100 -14.18 16.09 -21.45
N SER A 101 -14.90 15.15 -20.82
CA SER A 101 -14.94 14.93 -19.36
C SER A 101 -13.99 13.83 -18.86
N LEU A 102 -12.98 13.45 -19.64
CA LEU A 102 -12.04 12.38 -19.29
C LEU A 102 -11.39 12.55 -17.90
N PRO A 103 -10.97 13.77 -17.47
CA PRO A 103 -10.38 13.97 -16.15
C PRO A 103 -11.35 13.67 -14.99
N GLU A 104 -12.62 14.08 -15.11
CA GLU A 104 -13.64 13.83 -14.08
C GLU A 104 -13.97 12.34 -13.97
N LEU A 105 -14.00 11.63 -15.10
CA LEU A 105 -14.24 10.18 -15.15
C LEU A 105 -13.07 9.38 -14.57
N GLU A 106 -11.85 9.85 -14.78
CA GLU A 106 -10.65 9.26 -14.18
C GLU A 106 -10.64 9.46 -12.66
N ALA A 107 -11.04 10.65 -12.18
CA ALA A 107 -11.20 10.92 -10.75
C ALA A 107 -12.27 10.03 -10.11
N GLU A 108 -13.40 9.79 -10.79
CA GLU A 108 -14.44 8.85 -10.32
C GLU A 108 -13.89 7.41 -10.20
N ALA A 109 -13.20 6.92 -11.24
CA ALA A 109 -12.62 5.58 -11.22
C ALA A 109 -11.53 5.42 -10.14
N LEU A 110 -10.74 6.47 -9.90
CA LEU A 110 -9.73 6.51 -8.83
C LEU A 110 -10.33 6.64 -7.42
N SER A 111 -11.56 7.16 -7.31
CA SER A 111 -12.30 7.20 -6.04
C SER A 111 -13.07 5.90 -5.76
N SER A 112 -12.92 4.86 -6.58
CA SER A 112 -13.68 3.63 -6.43
C SER A 112 -13.29 2.83 -5.19
N VAL A 113 -14.27 2.12 -4.63
CA VAL A 113 -14.11 1.22 -3.47
C VAL A 113 -13.02 0.18 -3.67
N HIS A 114 -12.78 -0.23 -4.92
CA HIS A 114 -11.78 -1.24 -5.27
C HIS A 114 -10.34 -0.83 -4.93
N LEU A 115 -9.99 0.46 -5.05
CA LEU A 115 -8.65 0.91 -4.65
C LEU A 115 -8.47 0.96 -3.13
N VAL A 116 -9.55 1.26 -2.40
CA VAL A 116 -9.56 1.20 -0.93
C VAL A 116 -9.42 -0.25 -0.46
N ASN A 117 -10.17 -1.17 -1.07
CA ASN A 117 -10.08 -2.59 -0.79
C ASN A 117 -8.71 -3.14 -1.15
N LEU A 118 -8.19 -2.84 -2.35
CA LEU A 118 -6.85 -3.23 -2.79
C LEU A 118 -5.78 -2.83 -1.77
N ARG A 119 -5.85 -1.60 -1.24
CA ARG A 119 -4.94 -1.15 -0.18
C ARG A 119 -5.05 -2.03 1.07
N ASN A 120 -6.25 -2.40 1.48
CA ASN A 120 -6.46 -3.27 2.64
C ASN A 120 -5.98 -4.70 2.37
N GLU A 121 -6.23 -5.27 1.19
CA GLU A 121 -5.77 -6.62 0.83
C GLU A 121 -4.24 -6.70 0.71
N LEU A 122 -3.58 -5.65 0.23
CA LEU A 122 -2.12 -5.56 0.25
C LEU A 122 -1.57 -5.55 1.69
N ILE A 123 -2.22 -4.83 2.60
CA ILE A 123 -1.85 -4.82 4.03
C ILE A 123 -2.06 -6.21 4.65
N GLN A 124 -3.19 -6.89 4.36
CA GLN A 124 -3.47 -8.24 4.85
C GLN A 124 -2.46 -9.26 4.31
N THR A 125 -2.16 -9.21 3.01
CA THR A 125 -1.15 -10.07 2.37
C THR A 125 0.23 -9.88 3.01
N ALA A 126 0.66 -8.63 3.20
CA ALA A 126 1.94 -8.33 3.83
C ALA A 126 1.96 -8.77 5.30
N ALA A 127 0.86 -8.57 6.02
CA ALA A 127 0.70 -9.08 7.38
C ALA A 127 0.87 -10.60 7.38
N VAL A 128 0.17 -11.36 6.54
CA VAL A 128 0.34 -12.82 6.48
C VAL A 128 1.81 -13.21 6.28
N ALA A 129 2.51 -12.59 5.32
CA ALA A 129 3.93 -12.84 5.09
C ALA A 129 4.79 -12.59 6.34
N VAL A 130 4.53 -11.52 7.10
CA VAL A 130 5.26 -11.19 8.35
C VAL A 130 5.21 -12.36 9.33
N GLY A 131 4.05 -12.93 9.65
CA GLY A 131 4.05 -14.04 10.61
C GLY A 131 4.20 -15.43 10.03
N ILE A 132 4.29 -15.58 8.70
CA ILE A 132 5.04 -16.73 8.16
C ILE A 132 6.48 -16.63 8.66
N LEU A 133 7.13 -15.46 8.53
CA LEU A 133 8.49 -15.26 9.05
C LEU A 133 8.53 -15.43 10.57
N GLU A 134 7.62 -14.83 11.33
CA GLU A 134 7.60 -15.03 12.80
C GLU A 134 7.43 -16.51 13.18
N SER A 135 6.58 -17.24 12.45
CA SER A 135 6.41 -18.69 12.64
C SER A 135 7.71 -19.44 12.33
N LEU A 136 8.43 -19.06 11.27
CA LEU A 136 9.70 -19.67 10.92
C LEU A 136 10.76 -19.37 12.00
N GLU A 137 10.93 -18.12 12.40
CA GLU A 137 11.89 -17.69 13.43
C GLU A 137 11.62 -18.38 14.79
N ARG A 138 10.35 -18.51 15.20
CA ARG A 138 10.00 -19.27 16.43
C ARG A 138 10.33 -20.76 16.31
N ASN A 139 10.23 -21.32 15.11
CA ASN A 139 10.47 -22.73 14.85
C ASN A 139 11.96 -23.03 14.52
N GLN A 140 12.79 -22.01 14.26
CA GLN A 140 14.23 -22.17 14.09
C GLN A 140 14.84 -22.63 15.42
N GLY A 141 15.19 -23.92 15.49
CA GLY A 141 15.67 -24.59 16.71
C GLY A 141 14.84 -25.81 17.11
N VAL A 142 13.63 -25.96 16.56
CA VAL A 142 12.86 -27.20 16.59
C VAL A 142 13.29 -28.01 15.37
N THR A 143 14.19 -28.96 15.56
CA THR A 143 14.66 -29.86 14.49
C THR A 143 13.44 -30.52 13.84
N LEU A 144 13.29 -30.35 12.51
CA LEU A 144 12.41 -31.19 11.70
C LEU A 144 12.96 -32.63 11.66
#